data_AF-A0A9P5S2D3-F1
#
_entry.id   AF-A0A9P5S2D3-F1
#
_cell.length_a   1.000
_cell.length_b   1.000
_cell.length_c   1.000
_cell.angle_alpha   90.00
_cell.angle_beta   90.00
_cell.angle_gamma   90.00
#
_symmetry.space_group_name_H-M   'P 1'
#
loop_
_entity.id
_entity.type
_entity.pdbx_description
1 polymer ?
#
loop_
_entity_poly.entity_id
_entity_poly.type
_entity_poly.pdbx_seq_one_letter_code
_entity_poly.pdbx_strand_id
1 'polypeptide(L)' 'YLKVIDKFNERFISAYLTAGNIKLLLLHDAKSEDAIRNFFNDCYELYIKTLLNPFYEPNSIISSAAFDTKVRLSAKKYL' A
#
# COMPACT_ATOMS: atom_id res chain seq x y z
N TYR A 1 -3.00 10.39 0.93
CA TYR A 1 -3.48 9.83 -0.36
C TYR A 1 -3.35 10.90 -1.44
N LEU A 2 -2.55 10.66 -2.48
CA LEU A 2 -2.30 11.60 -3.58
C LEU A 2 -3.14 11.31 -4.83
N LYS A 3 -4.03 10.31 -4.77
CA LYS A 3 -4.83 9.84 -5.91
C LYS A 3 -3.92 9.37 -7.07
N VAL A 4 -4.44 9.42 -8.30
CA VAL A 4 -3.69 9.12 -9.52
C VAL A 4 -2.69 10.25 -9.77
N ILE A 5 -1.41 9.92 -9.71
CA ILE A 5 -0.30 10.85 -9.97
C ILE A 5 0.17 10.79 -11.43
N ASP A 6 -0.06 9.66 -12.10
CA ASP A 6 0.35 9.45 -13.49
C ASP A 6 -0.48 8.34 -14.17
N LYS A 7 -0.43 8.26 -15.51
CA LYS A 7 -1.02 7.17 -16.30
C LYS A 7 0.00 6.70 -17.34
N PHE A 8 0.26 5.39 -17.36
CA PHE A 8 1.08 4.77 -18.39
C PHE A 8 0.27 3.72 -19.15
N ASN A 9 0.10 3.92 -20.46
CA ASN A 9 -0.83 3.17 -21.30
C ASN A 9 -2.26 3.21 -20.72
N GLU A 10 -2.82 2.05 -20.39
CA GLU A 10 -4.13 1.92 -19.75
C GLU A 10 -4.07 1.85 -18.22
N ARG A 11 -2.87 1.85 -17.63
CA ARG A 11 -2.69 1.70 -16.19
C ARG A 11 -2.55 3.04 -15.50
N PHE A 12 -3.32 3.23 -14.44
CA PHE A 12 -3.21 4.38 -13.55
C PHE A 12 -2.20 4.09 -12.45
N ILE A 13 -1.39 5.09 -12.13
CA ILE A 13 -0.43 5.06 -11.03
C ILE A 13 -0.99 5.92 -9.91
N SER A 14 -1.46 5.28 -8.84
CA SER A 14 -1.90 5.97 -7.63
C SER A 14 -0.80 5.95 -6.56
N ALA A 15 -0.71 7.03 -5.79
CA ALA A 15 0.28 7.15 -4.72
C ALA A 15 -0.34 7.49 -3.35
N TYR A 16 0.28 6.97 -2.30
CA TYR A 16 -0.03 7.31 -0.91
C TYR A 16 1.27 7.63 -0.17
N LEU A 17 1.40 8.88 0.27
CA LEU A 17 2.50 9.34 1.09
C LEU A 17 2.12 9.23 2.57
N THR A 18 2.93 8.54 3.35
CA THR A 18 2.76 8.40 4.80
C THR A 18 3.44 9.54 5.54
N ALA A 19 3.11 9.74 6.83
CA ALA A 19 3.77 10.73 7.68
C ALA A 19 5.28 10.47 7.85
N GLY A 20 5.72 9.22 7.71
CA GLY A 20 7.13 8.81 7.74
C GLY A 20 7.86 8.94 6.39
N ASN A 21 7.31 9.68 5.42
CA ASN A 21 7.86 9.86 4.07
C ASN A 21 8.01 8.55 3.26
N ILE A 22 7.27 7.51 3.63
CA ILE A 22 7.17 6.27 2.87
C ILE A 22 6.12 6.44 1.78
N LYS A 23 6.45 5.97 0.58
CA LYS A 23 5.63 6.13 -0.63
C LYS A 23 5.08 4.76 -0.99
N LEU A 24 3.78 4.58 -0.84
CA LEU A 24 3.08 3.40 -1.36
C LEU A 24 2.60 3.73 -2.78
N LEU A 25 2.96 2.89 -3.73
CA LEU A 25 2.59 3.04 -5.13
C LEU A 25 1.73 1.85 -5.54
N LEU A 26 0.64 2.13 -6.25
CA LEU A 26 -0.26 1.11 -6.79
C LEU A 26 -0.49 1.39 -8.27
N LEU A 27 -0.27 0.36 -9.08
CA LEU A 27 -0.61 0.33 -10.49
C LEU A 27 -1.94 -0.42 -10.64
N HIS A 28 -2.94 0.19 -11.26
CA HIS A 28 -4.29 -0.38 -11.36
C HIS A 28 -5.02 0.09 -12.62
N ASP A 29 -6.04 -0.68 -13.04
CA ASP A 29 -6.84 -0.38 -14.24
C ASP A 29 -8.16 0.34 -13.89
N ALA A 30 -8.65 0.18 -12.66
CA ALA A 30 -9.96 0.64 -12.23
C ALA A 30 -9.90 2.00 -11.49
N LYS A 31 -10.70 2.98 -11.90
CA LYS A 31 -10.80 4.30 -11.25
C LYS A 31 -11.64 4.31 -9.95
N SER A 32 -11.59 3.25 -9.14
CA SER A 32 -12.31 3.25 -7.85
C SER A 32 -11.48 3.95 -6.77
N GLU A 33 -11.56 5.29 -6.74
CA GLU A 33 -10.74 6.10 -5.81
C GLU A 33 -10.94 5.75 -4.34
N ASP A 34 -12.17 5.47 -3.92
CA ASP A 34 -12.50 5.15 -2.52
C ASP A 34 -11.97 3.77 -2.11
N ALA A 35 -12.11 2.77 -3.00
CA ALA A 35 -11.62 1.42 -2.71
C ALA A 35 -10.08 1.41 -2.65
N ILE A 36 -9.41 2.11 -3.58
CA ILE A 36 -7.96 2.28 -3.57
C ILE A 36 -7.49 3.03 -2.32
N ARG A 37 -8.20 4.08 -1.91
CA ARG A 37 -7.90 4.81 -0.67
C ARG A 37 -7.97 3.89 0.54
N ASN A 38 -9.02 3.07 0.64
CA ASN A 38 -9.20 2.13 1.75
C ASN A 38 -8.13 1.04 1.73
N PHE A 39 -7.78 0.51 0.56
CA PHE A 39 -6.66 -0.42 0.40
C PHE A 39 -5.34 0.17 0.92
N PHE A 40 -5.02 1.42 0.55
CA PHE A 40 -3.82 2.09 1.05
C PHE A 40 -3.83 2.30 2.57
N ASN A 41 -4.98 2.61 3.16
CA ASN A 41 -5.09 2.75 4.61
C ASN A 41 -4.82 1.42 5.33
N ASP A 42 -5.40 0.31 4.85
CA ASP A 42 -5.16 -1.03 5.39
C ASP A 42 -3.67 -1.43 5.28
N CYS A 43 -3.07 -1.22 4.10
CA CYS A 43 -1.64 -1.48 3.89
C CYS A 43 -0.76 -0.62 4.80
N TYR A 44 -1.12 0.64 5.01
CA TYR A 44 -0.40 1.54 5.91
C TYR A 44 -0.47 1.08 7.37
N GLU A 45 -1.64 0.64 7.84
CA GLU A 45 -1.79 0.10 9.19
C GLU A 45 -0.94 -1.17 9.40
N LEU A 46 -0.95 -2.08 8.41
CA LEU A 46 -0.09 -3.27 8.43
C LEU A 46 1.40 -2.89 8.45
N TYR A 47 1.79 -1.90 7.65
CA TYR A 47 3.16 -1.41 7.59
C TYR A 47 3.64 -0.84 8.93
N ILE A 48 2.81 -0.01 9.59
CA ILE A 48 3.13 0.52 10.92
C ILE A 48 3.33 -0.63 11.93
N LYS A 49 2.46 -1.65 11.93
CA LYS A 49 2.59 -2.80 12.83
C LYS A 49 3.91 -3.55 12.63
N THR A 50 4.39 -3.65 11.38
CA THR A 50 5.70 -4.24 11.09
C THR A 50 6.85 -3.36 11.60
N LEU A 51 6.77 -2.04 11.42
CA LEU A 51 7.79 -1.11 11.92
C LEU A 51 7.86 -1.03 13.45
N LEU A 52 6.74 -1.22 14.15
CA LEU A 52 6.69 -1.22 15.62
C LEU A 52 7.35 -2.47 16.23
N ASN A 53 7.72 -3.46 15.42
CA ASN A 53 8.48 -4.59 15.90
C ASN A 53 9.93 -4.14 16.21
N PRO A 54 10.42 -4.27 17.46
CA PRO A 54 11.78 -3.86 17.83
C PRO A 54 12.88 -4.65 17.11
N PHE A 55 12.55 -5.79 16.50
CA PHE A 55 13.47 -6.61 15.71
C PHE A 55 13.44 -6.28 14.21
N TYR A 56 12.63 -5.31 13.78
CA TYR A 56 12.59 -4.89 12.39
C TYR A 56 13.63 -3.80 12.13
N GLU A 57 14.55 -4.06 11.21
CA GLU A 57 15.51 -3.05 10.78
C GLU A 57 14.83 -1.99 9.90
N PRO A 58 14.88 -0.69 10.25
CA PRO A 58 14.33 0.36 9.42
C PRO A 58 14.89 0.32 7.99
N ASN A 59 14.03 0.48 6.99
CA ASN A 59 14.37 0.40 5.55
C ASN A 59 14.82 -0.97 5.03
N SER A 60 14.80 -2.02 5.85
CA SER A 60 14.97 -3.40 5.36
C SER A 60 13.75 -3.86 4.56
N ILE A 61 13.90 -5.00 3.87
CA ILE A 61 12.83 -5.61 3.07
C ILE A 61 11.86 -6.34 4.00
N ILE A 62 10.55 -6.12 3.83
CA ILE A 62 9.51 -6.90 4.53
C ILE A 62 9.40 -8.29 3.90
N SER A 63 9.97 -9.31 4.54
CA SER A 63 9.95 -10.71 4.09
C SER A 63 8.89 -11.59 4.78
N SER A 64 8.00 -11.00 5.57
CA SER A 64 7.01 -11.74 6.37
C SER A 64 5.88 -12.34 5.52
N ALA A 65 5.73 -13.67 5.56
CA ALA A 65 4.63 -14.38 4.88
C ALA A 65 3.24 -13.97 5.41
N ALA A 66 3.14 -13.67 6.71
CA ALA A 66 1.90 -13.20 7.33
C ALA A 66 1.50 -11.80 6.82
N PHE A 67 2.50 -10.94 6.58
CA PHE A 67 2.27 -9.63 5.96
C PHE A 67 1.73 -9.78 4.53
N ASP A 68 2.38 -10.60 3.71
CA ASP A 68 1.95 -10.86 2.32
C ASP A 68 0.51 -11.40 2.28
N THR A 69 0.19 -12.36 3.15
CA THR A 69 -1.18 -12.93 3.24
C THR A 69 -2.21 -11.85 3.54
N LYS A 70 -1.93 -10.97 4.51
CA LYS A 70 -2.86 -9.89 4.90
C LYS A 70 -3.04 -8.85 3.79
N VAL A 71 -1.96 -8.46 3.11
CA VAL A 71 -2.03 -7.55 1.97
C VAL A 71 -2.87 -8.16 0.83
N ARG A 72 -2.70 -9.45 0.53
CA ARG A 72 -3.52 -10.15 -0.47
C ARG A 72 -4.99 -10.20 -0.11
N LEU A 73 -5.32 -10.38 1.17
CA LEU A 73 -6.71 -10.34 1.64
C LEU A 73 -7.32 -8.95 1.49
N SER A 74 -6.58 -7.89 1.83
CA SER A 74 -7.02 -6.51 1.59
C SER A 74 -7.15 -6.22 0.09
N ALA A 75 -6.25 -6.72 -0.75
CA ALA A 75 -6.35 -6.56 -2.21
C ALA A 75 -7.66 -7.18 -2.73
N LYS A 76 -7.98 -8.43 -2.36
CA LYS A 76 -9.24 -9.09 -2.74
C LYS A 76 -10.50 -8.35 -2.28
N LYS A 77 -10.40 -7.54 -1.23
CA LYS A 77 -11.53 -6.79 -0.66
C LYS A 77 -11.79 -5.47 -1.40
N TYR A 78 -10.75 -4.86 -1.98
CA TYR A 78 -10.81 -3.47 -2.46
C TYR A 78 -10.38 -3.27 -3.93
N LEU A 79 -9.66 -4.21 -4.54
CA LEU A 79 -9.11 -4.11 -5.89
C LEU A 79 -9.70 -5.21 -6.78
#